data_AF-A0A3P5XG90-F1
#
_entry.id   AF-A0A3P5XG90-F1
#
_cell.length_a   1.000
_cell.length_b   1.000
_cell.length_c   1.000
_cell.angle_alpha   90.00
_cell.angle_beta   90.00
_cell.angle_gamma   90.00
#
_symmetry.space_group_name_H-M   'P 1'
#
loop_
_entity.id
_entity.type
_entity.pdbx_description
1 polymer ?
#
loop_
_entity_poly.entity_id
_entity_poly.type
_entity_poly.pdbx_seq_one_letter_code
_entity_poly.pdbx_strand_id
1 'polypeptide(L)'
;MQAVKFKNLFLLSQVEKRALHVPLHQQKLLIQGANGFGKSVIMKSLYEALGATPNKIDARWKNANVSSCLEFEFRDATWFSVKAHGVFSLFDD
;
A
#
# COMPACT_ATOMS: atom_id res chain seq x y z
N MET A 1 -21.62 -12.96 0.47
CA MET A 1 -20.79 -11.73 0.55
C MET A 1 -19.62 -11.90 -0.41
N GLN A 2 -19.41 -10.97 -1.35
CA GLN A 2 -18.22 -10.98 -2.19
C GLN A 2 -17.08 -10.32 -1.40
N ALA A 3 -15.98 -11.06 -1.20
CA ALA A 3 -14.83 -10.59 -0.44
C ALA A 3 -13.82 -9.90 -1.38
N VAL A 4 -13.28 -8.77 -0.96
CA VAL A 4 -12.09 -8.17 -1.58
C VAL A 4 -10.87 -8.96 -1.13
N LYS A 5 -10.02 -9.39 -2.07
CA LYS A 5 -8.77 -10.10 -1.75
C LYS A 5 -7.58 -9.24 -2.15
N PHE A 6 -6.83 -8.74 -1.19
CA PHE A 6 -5.58 -8.03 -1.48
C PHE A 6 -4.52 -8.99 -2.01
N LYS A 7 -3.83 -8.60 -3.08
CA LYS A 7 -2.85 -9.44 -3.78
C LYS A 7 -1.44 -8.93 -3.54
N ASN A 8 -1.21 -7.66 -3.84
CA ASN A 8 0.09 -7.02 -3.75
C ASN A 8 -0.05 -5.56 -3.31
N LEU A 9 0.89 -5.10 -2.48
CA LEU A 9 1.12 -3.69 -2.22
C LEU A 9 2.51 -3.33 -2.72
N PHE A 10 2.58 -2.40 -3.66
CA PHE A 10 3.81 -1.83 -4.17
C PHE A 10 3.99 -0.44 -3.58
N LEU A 11 5.18 -0.15 -3.09
CA LEU A 11 5.58 1.13 -2.52
C LEU A 11 6.83 1.60 -3.24
N LEU A 12 6.81 2.81 -3.78
CA LEU A 12 7.90 3.37 -4.57
C LEU A 12 8.27 4.75 -4.05
N SER A 13 9.55 4.93 -3.68
CA SER A 13 10.14 6.23 -3.40
C SER A 13 11.18 6.56 -4.46
N GLN A 14 10.87 7.58 -5.27
CA GLN A 14 11.86 8.15 -6.20
C GLN A 14 12.93 8.97 -5.46
N VAL A 15 12.59 9.53 -4.29
CA VAL A 15 13.51 10.26 -3.42
C VAL A 15 14.59 9.33 -2.86
N GLU A 16 14.19 8.20 -2.31
CA GLU A 16 15.11 7.21 -1.75
C GLU A 16 15.70 6.26 -2.81
N LYS A 17 15.22 6.32 -4.07
CA LYS A 17 15.57 5.40 -5.17
C LYS A 17 15.37 3.94 -4.78
N ARG A 18 14.25 3.66 -4.12
CA ARG A 18 13.92 2.34 -3.56
C ARG A 18 12.46 2.00 -3.76
N ALA A 19 12.20 0.71 -3.88
CA ALA A 19 10.86 0.15 -3.91
C ALA A 19 10.73 -0.98 -2.87
N LEU A 20 9.52 -1.18 -2.38
CA LEU A 20 9.14 -2.30 -1.53
C LEU A 20 7.89 -2.96 -2.13
N HIS A 21 7.98 -4.27 -2.35
CA HIS A 21 6.86 -5.11 -2.72
C HIS A 21 6.45 -5.95 -1.51
N VAL A 22 5.17 -5.87 -1.14
CA VAL A 22 4.57 -6.64 -0.05
C VAL A 22 3.52 -7.58 -0.63
N PRO A 23 3.79 -8.90 -0.71
CA PRO A 23 2.79 -9.87 -1.12
C PRO A 23 1.72 -10.03 -0.03
N LEU A 24 0.46 -9.84 -0.40
CA LEU A 24 -0.71 -9.88 0.50
C LEU A 24 -1.61 -11.10 0.29
N HIS A 25 -1.34 -11.91 -0.76
CA HIS A 25 -2.14 -13.07 -1.14
C HIS A 25 -2.04 -14.27 -0.19
N GLN A 26 -1.21 -14.20 0.85
CA GLN A 26 -1.08 -15.26 1.84
C GLN A 26 -2.28 -15.26 2.80
N GLN A 27 -2.72 -16.46 3.21
CA GLN A 27 -3.81 -16.60 4.20
C GLN A 27 -3.48 -15.91 5.54
N LYS A 28 -2.19 -15.87 5.92
CA LYS A 28 -1.67 -15.17 7.09
C LYS A 28 -0.36 -14.50 6.71
N LEU A 29 -0.24 -13.20 7.00
CA LEU A 29 0.98 -12.43 6.83
C LEU A 29 1.45 -11.93 8.19
N LEU A 30 2.68 -12.29 8.58
CA LEU A 30 3.33 -11.77 9.77
C LEU A 30 4.35 -10.70 9.38
N ILE A 31 4.10 -9.45 9.81
CA ILE A 31 5.06 -8.36 9.66
C ILE A 31 5.81 -8.19 10.98
N GLN A 32 7.05 -8.69 11.02
CA GLN A 32 7.89 -8.68 12.22
C GLN A 32 9.05 -7.68 12.10
N GLY A 33 9.39 -7.04 13.21
CA GLY A 33 10.49 -6.08 13.32
C GLY A 33 10.41 -5.27 14.61
N ALA A 34 11.49 -4.59 14.99
CA ALA A 34 11.50 -3.75 16.19
C ALA A 34 10.63 -2.47 16.01
N ASN A 35 10.37 -1.75 17.09
CA ASN A 35 9.64 -0.48 17.02
C ASN A 35 10.40 0.52 16.13
N GLY A 36 9.67 1.26 15.30
CA GLY A 36 10.24 2.18 14.33
C GLY A 36 10.67 1.56 12.98
N PHE A 37 10.61 0.25 12.80
CA PHE A 37 11.04 -0.43 11.56
C PHE A 37 10.00 -0.41 10.41
N GLY A 38 9.03 0.51 10.45
CA GLY A 38 8.07 0.66 9.34
C GLY A 38 6.91 -0.35 9.30
N LYS A 39 6.74 -1.21 10.30
CA LYS A 39 5.61 -2.17 10.36
C LYS A 39 4.24 -1.50 10.17
N SER A 40 3.95 -0.45 10.94
CA SER A 40 2.68 0.28 10.84
C SER A 40 2.54 1.05 9.52
N VAL A 41 3.64 1.35 8.85
CA VAL A 41 3.64 2.11 7.61
C VAL A 41 3.08 1.27 6.46
N ILE A 42 3.36 -0.05 6.45
CA ILE A 42 2.76 -0.97 5.48
C ILE A 42 1.22 -0.92 5.58
N MET A 43 0.68 -1.06 6.79
CA MET A 43 -0.77 -0.98 7.01
C MET A 43 -1.35 0.39 6.65
N LYS A 44 -0.66 1.48 6.99
CA LYS A 44 -1.12 2.83 6.63
C LYS A 44 -1.12 3.07 5.13
N SER A 45 -0.10 2.59 4.43
CA SER A 45 0.02 2.76 2.98
C SER A 45 -1.03 1.95 2.22
N LEU A 46 -1.43 0.79 2.75
CA LEU A 46 -2.53 -0.02 2.21
C LEU A 46 -3.85 0.76 2.24
N TYR A 47 -4.23 1.32 3.39
CA TYR A 47 -5.47 2.10 3.49
C TYR A 47 -5.36 3.45 2.78
N GLU A 48 -4.18 4.06 2.79
CA GLU A 48 -3.93 5.30 2.06
C GLU A 48 -4.09 5.08 0.55
N ALA A 49 -3.62 3.97 -0.03
CA ALA A 49 -3.86 3.66 -1.45
C ALA A 49 -5.36 3.71 -1.80
N LEU A 50 -6.21 3.20 -0.90
CA LEU A 50 -7.67 3.22 -1.00
C LEU A 50 -8.33 4.58 -0.68
N GLY A 51 -7.56 5.65 -0.49
CA GLY A 51 -8.05 7.01 -0.25
C GLY A 51 -8.26 7.37 1.23
N ALA A 52 -7.91 6.50 2.18
CA ALA A 52 -7.97 6.86 3.60
C ALA A 52 -6.87 7.85 3.97
N THR A 53 -7.10 8.67 5.00
CA THR A 53 -6.07 9.55 5.56
C THR A 53 -5.59 8.99 6.91
N PRO A 54 -4.37 8.44 7.00
CA PRO A 54 -3.83 7.99 8.28
C PRO A 54 -3.63 9.17 9.25
N ASN A 55 -4.13 9.05 10.49
CA ASN A 55 -4.04 10.09 11.51
C ASN A 55 -2.59 10.58 11.76
N LYS A 56 -1.62 9.65 11.75
CA LYS A 56 -0.20 9.97 11.93
C LYS A 56 0.66 9.25 10.91
N ILE A 57 1.39 10.00 10.10
CA ILE A 57 2.44 9.50 9.21
C ILE A 57 3.77 10.06 9.70
N ASP A 58 4.77 9.19 9.82
CA ASP A 58 6.12 9.56 10.22
C ASP A 58 6.74 10.56 9.23
N ALA A 59 7.49 11.55 9.72
CA ALA A 59 8.09 12.58 8.88
C ALA A 59 9.04 11.99 7.83
N ARG A 60 9.80 10.94 8.18
CA ARG A 60 10.67 10.24 7.23
C ARG A 60 9.86 9.65 6.07
N TRP A 61 8.70 9.06 6.38
CA TRP A 61 7.85 8.48 5.35
C TRP A 61 7.22 9.54 4.44
N LYS A 62 6.81 10.68 5.01
CA LYS A 62 6.33 11.83 4.22
C LYS A 62 7.42 12.34 3.28
N ASN A 63 8.64 12.53 3.80
CA ASN A 63 9.77 13.03 3.02
C ASN A 63 10.24 12.07 1.93
N ALA A 64 10.02 10.77 2.12
CA ALA A 64 10.28 9.76 1.08
C ALA A 64 9.30 9.85 -0.11
N ASN A 65 8.22 10.66 -0.02
CA ASN A 65 7.24 10.88 -1.08
C ASN A 65 6.78 9.57 -1.75
N VAL A 66 6.37 8.61 -0.92
CA VAL A 66 6.07 7.25 -1.37
C VAL A 66 4.77 7.24 -2.16
N SER A 67 4.84 6.75 -3.39
CA SER A 67 3.69 6.34 -4.20
C SER A 67 3.32 4.90 -3.87
N SER A 68 2.03 4.59 -3.87
CA SER A 68 1.52 3.25 -3.60
C SER A 68 0.64 2.74 -4.73
N CYS A 69 0.72 1.43 -4.98
CA CYS A 69 -0.21 0.69 -5.81
C CYS A 69 -0.69 -0.54 -5.04
N LEU A 70 -1.99 -0.65 -4.81
CA LEU A 70 -2.64 -1.81 -4.23
C LEU A 70 -3.34 -2.59 -5.34
N GLU A 71 -2.90 -3.82 -5.56
CA GLU A 71 -3.56 -4.79 -6.43
C GLU A 71 -4.50 -5.65 -5.59
N PHE A 72 -5.74 -5.83 -6.04
CA PHE A 72 -6.73 -6.65 -5.37
C PHE A 72 -7.74 -7.29 -6.33
N GLU A 73 -8.28 -8.43 -5.94
CA GLU A 73 -9.37 -9.09 -6.65
C GLU A 73 -10.71 -8.65 -6.07
N PHE A 74 -11.64 -8.29 -6.96
CA PHE A 74 -13.04 -8.07 -6.63
C PHE A 74 -13.92 -8.41 -7.83
N ARG A 75 -14.94 -9.25 -7.61
CA ARG A 75 -15.88 -9.71 -8.67
C ARG A 75 -15.18 -10.31 -9.90
N ASP A 76 -14.24 -11.21 -9.64
CA ASP A 76 -13.49 -11.94 -10.68
C ASP A 76 -12.67 -11.04 -11.63
N ALA A 77 -12.47 -9.77 -11.25
CA ALA A 77 -11.60 -8.83 -11.92
C ALA A 77 -10.44 -8.42 -10.99
N THR A 78 -9.28 -8.16 -11.60
CA THR A 78 -8.13 -7.54 -10.94
C THR A 78 -8.30 -6.04 -10.99
N TRP A 79 -8.14 -5.40 -9.83
CA TRP A 79 -8.22 -3.96 -9.67
C TRP A 79 -6.90 -3.43 -9.13
N PHE A 80 -6.58 -2.19 -9.52
CA PHE A 80 -5.42 -1.44 -9.07
C PHE A 80 -5.87 -0.12 -8.51
N SER A 81 -5.50 0.13 -7.26
CA SER A 81 -5.68 1.41 -6.57
C SER A 81 -4.33 2.07 -6.39
N VAL A 82 -4.12 3.20 -7.09
CA VAL A 82 -2.86 3.92 -7.12
C VAL A 82 -3.00 5.27 -6.44
N LYS A 83 -2.03 5.60 -5.58
CA LYS A 83 -1.80 6.94 -5.05
C LYS A 83 -0.42 7.41 -5.46
N ALA A 84 -0.36 8.49 -6.24
CA ALA A 84 0.88 9.13 -6.64
C ALA A 84 0.69 10.64 -6.73
N HIS A 85 1.64 11.42 -6.19
CA HIS A 85 1.63 12.88 -6.27
C HIS A 85 0.31 13.56 -5.85
N GLY A 86 -0.38 13.00 -4.85
CA GLY A 86 -1.66 13.52 -4.35
C GLY A 86 -2.88 13.15 -5.19
N VAL A 87 -2.70 12.40 -6.27
CA VAL A 87 -3.77 11.88 -7.12
C VAL A 87 -4.06 10.43 -6.76
N PHE A 88 -5.34 10.08 -6.73
CA PHE A 88 -5.83 8.73 -6.57
C PHE A 88 -6.42 8.24 -7.89
N SER A 89 -6.17 6.98 -8.22
CA SER A 89 -6.71 6.33 -9.41
C SER A 89 -7.14 4.91 -9.09
N LEU A 90 -8.23 4.47 -9.72
CA LEU A 90 -8.75 3.12 -9.62
C LEU A 90 -9.05 2.64 -11.04
N PHE A 91 -8.49 1.50 -11.42
CA PHE A 91 -8.67 0.90 -12.74
C PHE A 91 -8.60 -0.64 -12.63
N ASP A 92 -9.20 -1.31 -13.59
CA ASP A 92 -9.10 -2.75 -13.83
C ASP A 92 -8.22 -3.04 -15.05
N ASP A 93 -7.85 -4.32 -15.23
CA ASP A 93 -7.19 -4.83 -16.45
C ASP A 93 -8.17 -4.93 -17.63
#